data_AF-A0A7X6UH69-F1
#
_entry.id   AF-A0A7X6UH69-F1
#
_cell.length_a   1.000
_cell.length_b   1.000
_cell.length_c   1.000
_cell.angle_alpha   90.00
_cell.angle_beta   90.00
_cell.angle_gamma   90.00
#
_symmetry.space_group_name_H-M   'P 1'
#
loop_
_entity.id
_entity.type
_entity.pdbx_description
1 polymer ?
#
loop_
_entity_poly.entity_id
_entity_poly.type
_entity_poly.pdbx_seq_one_letter_code
_entity_poly.pdbx_strand_id
1 'polypeptide(L)'
;MYKTVTIGEQVWMAENLAYLPSLVGPATGSEAEGHGSDPYYYVYGYDGTNVTNAKKTANYQTYGVLYNWPAAMNGAESSDANPSGIQGICPDGWHLPSESEWTQLEIYLGISQEDADYDQWIESDVADKLKETGTSHWDSKNKAATNESGFTALPGGYRELDGTFNYIGSGGNWWSSKQYDTDKAWGHNLYGISYLRRFCFDKNFGFSVRCLRD
;
A
#
# COMPACT_ATOMS: atom_id res chain seq x y z
N MET A 1 11.11 -13.00 7.42
CA MET A 1 11.82 -12.62 6.20
C MET A 1 10.77 -12.51 5.12
N TYR A 2 10.65 -11.35 4.47
CA TYR A 2 9.70 -11.13 3.39
C TYR A 2 10.28 -11.62 2.07
N LYS A 3 9.45 -12.11 1.16
CA LYS A 3 9.86 -12.34 -0.23
C LYS A 3 10.17 -11.01 -0.91
N THR A 4 11.09 -11.04 -1.85
CA THR A 4 11.58 -9.85 -2.56
C THR A 4 11.68 -10.13 -4.05
N VAL A 5 11.58 -9.08 -4.86
CA VAL A 5 11.74 -9.14 -6.31
C VAL A 5 12.53 -7.94 -6.81
N THR A 6 13.36 -8.15 -7.82
CA THR A 6 14.06 -7.06 -8.51
C THR A 6 13.26 -6.68 -9.75
N ILE A 7 12.86 -5.42 -9.84
CA ILE A 7 12.11 -4.86 -10.97
C ILE A 7 12.90 -3.66 -11.48
N GLY A 8 13.50 -3.79 -12.66
CA GLY A 8 14.50 -2.84 -13.14
C GLY A 8 15.68 -2.76 -12.17
N GLU A 9 15.92 -1.58 -11.64
CA GLU A 9 17.00 -1.29 -10.69
C GLU A 9 16.55 -1.38 -9.22
N GLN A 10 15.25 -1.49 -8.97
CA GLN A 10 14.67 -1.46 -7.62
C GLN A 10 14.45 -2.86 -7.08
N VAL A 11 14.68 -3.04 -5.77
CA VAL A 11 14.39 -4.29 -5.08
C VAL A 11 13.22 -4.09 -4.13
N TRP A 12 12.07 -4.61 -4.53
CA TRP A 12 10.80 -4.47 -3.84
C TRP A 12 10.51 -5.66 -2.94
N MET A 13 9.83 -5.43 -1.81
CA MET A 13 9.10 -6.51 -1.15
C MET A 13 8.01 -7.05 -2.08
N ALA A 14 7.94 -8.38 -2.22
CA ALA A 14 6.92 -9.10 -2.99
C ALA A 14 5.68 -9.46 -2.13
N GLU A 15 5.70 -9.11 -0.85
CA GLU A 15 4.60 -9.26 0.10
C GLU A 15 4.35 -7.91 0.80
N ASN A 16 3.10 -7.64 1.19
CA ASN A 16 2.81 -6.46 2.01
C ASN A 16 3.48 -6.58 3.38
N LEU A 17 3.88 -5.45 3.96
CA LEU A 17 4.39 -5.41 5.32
C LEU A 17 3.31 -5.91 6.30
N ALA A 18 3.72 -6.78 7.22
CA ALA A 18 2.85 -7.38 8.23
C ALA A 18 3.31 -7.06 9.66
N TYR A 19 4.09 -5.99 9.83
CA TYR A 19 4.54 -5.56 11.14
C TYR A 19 3.37 -4.95 11.94
N LEU A 20 2.98 -5.63 13.02
CA LEU A 20 1.82 -5.27 13.84
C LEU A 20 2.24 -5.12 15.32
N PRO A 21 2.62 -3.91 15.76
CA PRO A 21 3.06 -3.66 17.13
C PRO A 21 1.88 -3.48 18.11
N SER A 22 0.78 -2.88 17.64
CA SER A 22 -0.42 -2.60 18.43
C SER A 22 -1.66 -2.64 17.54
N LEU A 23 -2.84 -2.58 18.16
CA LEU A 23 -4.14 -2.51 17.50
C LEU A 23 -5.06 -1.62 18.32
N VAL A 24 -6.04 -1.04 17.63
CA VAL A 24 -7.11 -0.27 18.25
C VAL A 24 -8.45 -0.88 17.94
N GLY A 25 -9.42 -0.65 18.82
CA GLY A 25 -10.80 -1.09 18.62
C GLY A 25 -11.60 -0.09 17.76
N PRO A 26 -12.85 -0.44 17.42
CA PRO A 26 -13.76 0.46 16.70
C PRO A 26 -13.87 1.82 17.40
N ALA A 27 -13.93 2.90 16.61
CA ALA A 27 -14.08 4.29 17.06
C ALA A 27 -12.93 4.82 17.94
N THR A 28 -11.78 4.15 17.95
CA THR A 28 -10.55 4.60 18.65
C THR A 28 -9.33 4.69 17.73
N GLY A 29 -9.56 4.59 16.42
CA GLY A 29 -8.52 4.75 15.40
C GLY A 29 -8.35 6.18 14.91
N SER A 30 -7.75 6.30 13.74
CA SER A 30 -7.48 7.56 13.04
C SER A 30 -8.72 8.37 12.68
N GLU A 31 -9.91 7.75 12.74
CA GLU A 31 -11.21 8.43 12.60
C GLU A 31 -11.59 9.31 13.80
N ALA A 32 -10.97 9.10 14.96
CA ALA A 32 -11.31 9.81 16.18
C ALA A 32 -10.75 11.26 16.15
N GLU A 33 -11.52 12.21 16.67
CA GLU A 33 -11.14 13.62 16.69
C GLU A 33 -9.82 13.83 17.46
N GLY A 34 -8.90 14.59 16.86
CA GLY A 34 -7.59 14.91 17.48
C GLY A 34 -6.49 13.87 17.26
N HIS A 35 -6.77 12.78 16.54
CA HIS A 35 -5.83 11.66 16.36
C HIS A 35 -5.19 11.58 14.96
N GLY A 36 -5.31 12.63 14.15
CA GLY A 36 -4.85 12.61 12.76
C GLY A 36 -3.32 12.46 12.56
N SER A 37 -2.54 12.67 13.62
CA SER A 37 -1.08 12.52 13.63
C SER A 37 -0.59 11.26 14.32
N ASP A 38 -1.48 10.50 14.97
CA ASP A 38 -1.08 9.32 15.75
C ASP A 38 -0.93 8.10 14.83
N PRO A 39 0.05 7.22 15.09
CA PRO A 39 0.24 6.02 14.30
C PRO A 39 -0.80 4.94 14.67
N TYR A 40 -1.54 4.47 13.67
CA TYR A 40 -2.51 3.38 13.80
C TYR A 40 -2.25 2.23 12.85
N TYR A 41 -2.61 1.04 13.32
CA TYR A 41 -2.43 -0.24 12.65
C TYR A 41 -3.73 -1.01 12.69
N TYR A 42 -4.09 -1.63 11.57
CA TYR A 42 -5.34 -2.35 11.42
C TYR A 42 -5.12 -3.70 10.73
N VAL A 43 -5.95 -4.67 11.09
CA VAL A 43 -6.12 -5.91 10.34
C VAL A 43 -7.53 -5.91 9.78
N TYR A 44 -7.66 -6.15 8.48
CA TYR A 44 -8.95 -6.06 7.80
C TYR A 44 -10.02 -6.92 8.49
N GLY A 45 -11.11 -6.29 8.93
CA GLY A 45 -12.22 -6.97 9.60
C GLY A 45 -11.92 -7.49 11.01
N TYR A 46 -10.88 -6.98 11.67
CA TYR A 46 -10.57 -7.29 13.06
C TYR A 46 -10.81 -6.08 13.97
N ASP A 47 -11.83 -6.17 14.82
CA ASP A 47 -12.25 -5.10 15.74
C ASP A 47 -11.67 -5.25 17.16
N GLY A 48 -10.79 -6.23 17.38
CA GLY A 48 -10.17 -6.45 18.68
C GLY A 48 -8.88 -5.66 18.88
N THR A 49 -8.38 -5.65 20.10
CA THR A 49 -7.07 -5.05 20.45
C THR A 49 -5.97 -6.08 20.67
N ASN A 50 -6.28 -7.38 20.59
CA ASN A 50 -5.32 -8.45 20.87
C ASN A 50 -4.51 -8.82 19.62
N VAL A 51 -3.25 -8.37 19.57
CA VAL A 51 -2.32 -8.64 18.47
C VAL A 51 -2.16 -10.14 18.19
N THR A 52 -2.03 -10.97 19.22
CA THR A 52 -1.86 -12.42 19.05
C THR A 52 -3.06 -13.07 18.36
N ASN A 53 -4.27 -12.60 18.63
CA ASN A 53 -5.48 -13.11 17.99
C ASN A 53 -5.62 -12.56 16.57
N ALA A 54 -5.33 -11.28 16.34
CA ALA A 54 -5.34 -10.70 15.01
C ALA A 54 -4.39 -11.43 14.05
N LYS A 55 -3.19 -11.80 14.52
CA LYS A 55 -2.18 -12.54 13.74
C LYS A 55 -2.61 -13.95 13.31
N LYS A 56 -3.68 -14.50 13.91
CA LYS A 56 -4.26 -15.80 13.54
C LYS A 56 -5.37 -15.68 12.51
N THR A 57 -5.85 -14.48 12.21
CA THR A 57 -6.91 -14.27 11.22
C THR A 57 -6.40 -14.53 9.81
N ALA A 58 -7.28 -15.01 8.93
CA ALA A 58 -6.95 -15.25 7.53
C ALA A 58 -6.50 -13.94 6.83
N ASN A 59 -7.19 -12.82 7.11
CA ASN A 59 -6.86 -11.55 6.49
C ASN A 59 -5.46 -11.05 6.86
N TYR A 60 -5.03 -11.22 8.12
CA TYR A 60 -3.64 -10.90 8.48
C TYR A 60 -2.65 -11.80 7.75
N GLN A 61 -2.91 -13.11 7.70
CA GLN A 61 -2.02 -14.08 7.08
C GLN A 61 -1.88 -13.89 5.57
N THR A 62 -2.93 -13.41 4.90
CA THR A 62 -2.95 -13.18 3.46
C THR A 62 -2.52 -11.77 3.07
N TYR A 63 -3.06 -10.74 3.72
CA TYR A 63 -2.93 -9.34 3.26
C TYR A 63 -1.99 -8.49 4.13
N GLY A 64 -1.65 -8.96 5.32
CA GLY A 64 -0.80 -8.22 6.26
C GLY A 64 -1.58 -7.17 7.06
N VAL A 65 -1.02 -5.97 7.14
CA VAL A 65 -1.49 -4.88 8.00
C VAL A 65 -1.80 -3.65 7.15
N LEU A 66 -2.82 -2.91 7.56
CA LEU A 66 -3.13 -1.59 7.03
C LEU A 66 -2.64 -0.53 8.03
N TYR A 67 -1.95 0.48 7.50
CA TYR A 67 -1.31 1.55 8.24
C TYR A 67 -1.95 2.87 7.85
N ASN A 68 -2.21 3.75 8.81
CA ASN A 68 -2.40 5.16 8.44
C ASN A 68 -1.06 5.78 8.04
N TRP A 69 -1.09 6.92 7.34
CA TRP A 69 0.15 7.52 6.82
C TRP A 69 1.14 7.89 7.93
N PRO A 70 0.73 8.44 9.09
CA PRO A 70 1.62 8.62 10.24
C PRO A 70 2.30 7.33 10.69
N ALA A 71 1.59 6.19 10.73
CA ALA A 71 2.21 4.90 11.05
C ALA A 71 3.20 4.45 9.97
N ALA A 72 2.90 4.67 8.70
CA ALA A 72 3.80 4.32 7.59
C ALA A 72 5.09 5.15 7.61
N MET A 73 4.98 6.45 7.89
CA MET A 73 6.12 7.38 7.98
C MET A 73 6.92 7.25 9.26
N ASN A 74 6.32 6.72 10.34
CA ASN A 74 6.97 6.55 11.64
C ASN A 74 7.70 7.82 12.14
N GLY A 75 7.05 8.98 11.96
CA GLY A 75 7.58 10.29 12.37
C GLY A 75 8.65 10.89 11.44
N ALA A 76 8.96 10.26 10.31
CA ALA A 76 9.88 10.83 9.32
C ALA A 76 9.23 11.97 8.51
N GLU A 77 10.06 12.89 8.04
CA GLU A 77 9.65 13.95 7.12
C GLU A 77 9.33 13.38 5.74
N SER A 78 8.40 14.02 5.03
CA SER A 78 8.04 13.65 3.66
C SER A 78 9.23 13.73 2.71
N SER A 79 9.33 12.77 1.78
CA SER A 79 10.34 12.77 0.72
C SER A 79 9.74 12.31 -0.59
N ASP A 80 10.14 12.95 -1.68
CA ASP A 80 9.87 12.51 -3.05
C ASP A 80 11.14 12.13 -3.83
N ALA A 81 12.27 11.94 -3.12
CA ALA A 81 13.54 11.58 -3.75
C ALA A 81 13.52 10.11 -4.23
N ASN A 82 14.45 9.77 -5.13
CA ASN A 82 14.72 8.40 -5.54
C ASN A 82 16.22 8.09 -5.30
N PRO A 83 16.58 7.34 -4.24
CA PRO A 83 15.67 6.72 -3.27
C PRO A 83 15.04 7.73 -2.29
N SER A 84 13.91 7.37 -1.67
CA SER A 84 13.23 8.29 -0.72
C SER A 84 14.10 8.61 0.50
N GLY A 85 14.88 7.62 0.95
CA GLY A 85 15.66 7.67 2.19
C GLY A 85 14.81 7.57 3.46
N ILE A 86 13.51 7.31 3.34
CA ILE A 86 12.57 7.27 4.46
C ILE A 86 12.39 5.84 4.94
N GLN A 87 13.13 5.43 5.98
CA GLN A 87 12.93 4.10 6.57
C GLN A 87 11.45 3.88 6.94
N GLY A 88 10.85 4.85 7.64
CA GLY A 88 9.46 4.77 8.08
C GLY A 88 9.22 3.52 8.94
N ILE A 89 8.14 2.80 8.64
CA ILE A 89 7.78 1.54 9.31
C ILE A 89 8.54 0.32 8.75
N CYS A 90 9.35 0.50 7.72
CA CYS A 90 10.11 -0.58 7.10
C CYS A 90 11.25 -1.07 8.01
N PRO A 91 11.65 -2.35 7.89
CA PRO A 91 12.81 -2.88 8.63
C PRO A 91 14.11 -2.17 8.27
N ASP A 92 15.13 -2.28 9.11
CA ASP A 92 16.46 -1.73 8.82
C ASP A 92 17.02 -2.23 7.47
N GLY A 93 17.59 -1.31 6.69
CA GLY A 93 18.05 -1.56 5.31
C GLY A 93 16.94 -1.53 4.26
N TRP A 94 15.74 -1.06 4.64
CA TRP A 94 14.60 -0.86 3.77
C TRP A 94 13.96 0.50 4.03
N HIS A 95 13.32 1.06 2.99
CA HIS A 95 12.59 2.32 3.06
C HIS A 95 11.20 2.24 2.43
N LEU A 96 10.35 3.18 2.81
CA LEU A 96 9.04 3.44 2.21
C LEU A 96 9.24 4.16 0.86
N PRO A 97 8.64 3.68 -0.24
CA PRO A 97 8.79 4.29 -1.57
C PRO A 97 8.24 5.71 -1.64
N SER A 98 8.89 6.56 -2.41
CA SER A 98 8.36 7.85 -2.89
C SER A 98 7.51 7.74 -4.16
N GLU A 99 6.90 8.83 -4.63
CA GLU A 99 6.23 8.83 -5.95
C GLU A 99 7.25 8.70 -7.08
N SER A 100 8.45 9.28 -6.95
CA SER A 100 9.53 9.10 -7.92
C SER A 100 9.92 7.63 -8.09
N GLU A 101 9.89 6.84 -7.01
CA GLU A 101 10.21 5.42 -7.04
C GLU A 101 9.08 4.57 -7.61
N TRP A 102 7.82 4.87 -7.26
CA TRP A 102 6.67 4.26 -7.92
C TRP A 102 6.64 4.55 -9.42
N THR A 103 6.92 5.80 -9.80
CA THR A 103 6.98 6.22 -11.20
C THR A 103 8.06 5.46 -11.97
N GLN A 104 9.25 5.26 -11.37
CA GLN A 104 10.31 4.44 -11.98
C GLN A 104 9.83 3.00 -12.24
N LEU A 105 9.16 2.38 -11.26
CA LEU A 105 8.59 1.04 -11.40
C LEU A 105 7.60 0.97 -12.57
N GLU A 106 6.66 1.91 -12.64
CA GLU A 106 5.59 1.90 -13.64
C GLU A 106 6.12 2.18 -15.05
N ILE A 107 7.06 3.12 -15.20
CA ILE A 107 7.73 3.39 -16.48
C ILE A 107 8.50 2.16 -16.95
N TYR A 108 9.23 1.49 -16.03
CA TYR A 108 9.95 0.26 -16.36
C TYR A 108 9.01 -0.84 -16.89
N LEU A 109 7.77 -0.89 -16.40
CA LEU A 109 6.77 -1.87 -16.83
C LEU A 109 5.99 -1.48 -18.09
N GLY A 110 6.13 -0.23 -18.55
CA GLY A 110 5.60 0.23 -19.84
C GLY A 110 4.68 1.44 -19.79
N ILE A 111 4.51 2.13 -18.66
CA ILE A 111 3.86 3.45 -18.65
C ILE A 111 4.76 4.46 -19.38
N SER A 112 4.19 5.26 -20.27
CA SER A 112 4.94 6.32 -20.94
C SER A 112 5.27 7.45 -19.96
N GLN A 113 6.37 8.19 -20.20
CA GLN A 113 6.67 9.37 -19.36
C GLN A 113 5.52 10.39 -19.39
N GLU A 114 4.88 10.57 -20.55
CA GLU A 114 3.75 11.48 -20.71
C GLU A 114 2.58 11.07 -19.80
N ASP A 115 2.20 9.79 -19.79
CA ASP A 115 1.14 9.30 -18.91
C ASP A 115 1.54 9.39 -17.43
N ALA A 116 2.82 9.18 -17.14
CA ALA A 116 3.36 9.24 -15.79
C ALA A 116 3.40 10.67 -15.21
N ASP A 117 3.38 11.70 -16.04
CA ASP A 117 3.41 13.10 -15.59
C ASP A 117 2.03 13.62 -15.13
N TYR A 118 0.95 12.84 -15.31
CA TYR A 118 -0.41 13.22 -14.94
C TYR A 118 -1.00 12.36 -13.81
N ASP A 119 -1.66 13.04 -12.87
CA ASP A 119 -2.37 12.43 -11.76
C ASP A 119 -3.74 11.89 -12.19
N GLN A 120 -3.73 10.76 -12.91
CA GLN A 120 -4.93 10.21 -13.53
C GLN A 120 -5.09 8.71 -13.35
N TRP A 121 -6.27 8.23 -13.73
CA TRP A 121 -6.51 6.81 -13.95
C TRP A 121 -5.80 6.41 -15.24
N ILE A 122 -4.99 5.37 -15.16
CA ILE A 122 -4.29 4.83 -16.32
C ILE A 122 -4.81 3.43 -16.57
N GLU A 123 -5.55 3.26 -17.67
CA GLU A 123 -5.88 1.95 -18.20
C GLU A 123 -4.64 1.40 -18.90
N SER A 124 -4.01 0.40 -18.31
CA SER A 124 -2.74 -0.15 -18.78
C SER A 124 -2.53 -1.59 -18.35
N ASP A 125 -1.85 -2.35 -19.19
CA ASP A 125 -1.36 -3.69 -18.89
C ASP A 125 -0.31 -3.69 -17.75
N VAL A 126 0.24 -2.53 -17.38
CA VAL A 126 1.14 -2.40 -16.23
C VAL A 126 0.45 -2.83 -14.93
N ALA A 127 -0.82 -2.47 -14.76
CA ALA A 127 -1.60 -2.95 -13.62
C ALA A 127 -1.66 -4.49 -13.59
N ASP A 128 -1.80 -5.13 -14.75
CA ASP A 128 -1.88 -6.58 -14.88
C ASP A 128 -0.53 -7.27 -14.63
N LYS A 129 0.58 -6.63 -15.01
CA LYS A 129 1.95 -7.10 -14.72
C LYS A 129 2.28 -7.05 -13.23
N LEU A 130 1.63 -6.16 -12.46
CA LEU A 130 1.85 -6.00 -11.02
C LEU A 130 1.02 -6.96 -10.16
N LYS A 131 -0.22 -7.24 -10.56
CA LYS A 131 -1.18 -8.02 -9.75
C LYS A 131 -0.85 -9.51 -9.72
N GLU A 132 -1.19 -10.16 -8.59
CA GLU A 132 -1.29 -11.62 -8.52
C GLU A 132 -2.17 -12.17 -9.66
N THR A 133 -1.76 -13.30 -10.24
CA THR A 133 -2.51 -13.96 -11.30
C THR A 133 -3.77 -14.65 -10.80
N GLY A 134 -4.77 -14.73 -11.67
CA GLY A 134 -6.01 -15.43 -11.40
C GLY A 134 -6.93 -14.69 -10.40
N THR A 135 -7.84 -15.46 -9.80
CA THR A 135 -8.94 -14.93 -9.01
C THR A 135 -9.04 -15.61 -7.64
N SER A 136 -7.89 -16.06 -7.10
CA SER A 136 -7.83 -16.68 -5.78
C SER A 136 -8.11 -15.65 -4.69
N HIS A 137 -7.48 -14.48 -4.79
CA HIS A 137 -7.77 -13.34 -3.93
C HIS A 137 -8.51 -12.23 -4.67
N TRP A 138 -8.16 -11.98 -5.93
CA TRP A 138 -8.85 -11.00 -6.77
C TRP A 138 -10.21 -11.50 -7.24
N ASP A 139 -11.13 -10.57 -7.45
CA ASP A 139 -12.46 -10.86 -7.98
C ASP A 139 -12.40 -11.38 -9.43
N SER A 140 -13.55 -11.79 -9.94
CA SER A 140 -13.66 -12.42 -11.26
C SER A 140 -13.31 -11.50 -12.44
N LYS A 141 -13.06 -10.20 -12.20
CA LYS A 141 -12.66 -9.25 -13.23
C LYS A 141 -11.16 -9.32 -13.52
N ASN A 142 -10.34 -9.89 -12.61
CA ASN A 142 -8.87 -9.96 -12.73
C ASN A 142 -8.39 -11.02 -13.73
N LYS A 143 -8.93 -10.96 -14.95
CA LYS A 143 -8.68 -11.96 -16.00
C LYS A 143 -7.39 -11.72 -16.76
N ALA A 144 -6.89 -10.48 -16.76
CA ALA A 144 -5.72 -10.07 -17.52
C ALA A 144 -4.42 -10.11 -16.71
N ALA A 145 -4.47 -10.24 -15.38
CA ALA A 145 -3.27 -10.23 -14.54
C ALA A 145 -2.28 -11.34 -14.89
N THR A 146 -1.03 -10.96 -15.10
CA THR A 146 0.07 -11.83 -15.50
C THR A 146 1.14 -11.98 -14.43
N ASN A 147 1.22 -11.04 -13.48
CA ASN A 147 2.28 -10.95 -12.47
C ASN A 147 3.71 -11.03 -13.04
N GLU A 148 3.92 -10.60 -14.29
CA GLU A 148 5.24 -10.67 -14.95
C GLU A 148 6.33 -9.91 -14.19
N SER A 149 5.96 -8.87 -13.44
CA SER A 149 6.89 -8.13 -12.59
C SER A 149 7.34 -8.91 -11.35
N GLY A 150 6.59 -9.93 -10.93
CA GLY A 150 6.75 -10.61 -9.64
C GLY A 150 6.38 -9.76 -8.41
N PHE A 151 5.89 -8.53 -8.60
CA PHE A 151 5.42 -7.65 -7.52
C PHE A 151 4.32 -8.32 -6.69
N THR A 152 3.46 -9.13 -7.33
CA THR A 152 2.42 -9.92 -6.67
C THR A 152 1.51 -9.06 -5.80
N ALA A 153 0.90 -8.04 -6.40
CA ALA A 153 -0.05 -7.16 -5.71
C ALA A 153 -1.32 -7.95 -5.32
N LEU A 154 -1.72 -7.82 -4.06
CA LEU A 154 -2.91 -8.46 -3.50
C LEU A 154 -4.01 -7.44 -3.21
N PRO A 155 -5.29 -7.83 -3.33
CA PRO A 155 -6.44 -6.94 -3.10
C PRO A 155 -6.80 -6.86 -1.62
N GLY A 156 -5.88 -6.35 -0.81
CA GLY A 156 -6.06 -6.24 0.65
C GLY A 156 -7.12 -5.22 1.10
N GLY A 157 -7.71 -4.46 0.17
CA GLY A 157 -8.64 -3.38 0.47
C GLY A 157 -7.96 -2.22 1.19
N TYR A 158 -8.77 -1.42 1.88
CA TYR A 158 -8.32 -0.34 2.73
C TYR A 158 -9.28 -0.10 3.90
N ARG A 159 -8.86 0.73 4.86
CA ARG A 159 -9.71 1.28 5.91
C ARG A 159 -10.02 2.75 5.64
N GLU A 160 -11.28 3.14 5.73
CA GLU A 160 -11.79 4.47 5.40
C GLU A 160 -11.85 5.39 6.63
N LEU A 161 -12.21 6.66 6.40
CA LEU A 161 -12.24 7.71 7.43
C LEU A 161 -13.31 7.50 8.50
N ASP A 162 -14.35 6.72 8.22
CA ASP A 162 -15.38 6.34 9.19
C ASP A 162 -15.02 5.03 9.93
N GLY A 163 -13.83 4.49 9.66
CA GLY A 163 -13.32 3.27 10.22
C GLY A 163 -13.82 1.98 9.56
N THR A 164 -14.65 2.07 8.53
CA THR A 164 -15.08 0.91 7.74
C THR A 164 -13.96 0.35 6.87
N PHE A 165 -14.07 -0.93 6.53
CA PHE A 165 -13.14 -1.61 5.64
C PHE A 165 -13.81 -1.86 4.29
N ASN A 166 -13.14 -1.48 3.20
CA ASN A 166 -13.70 -1.56 1.85
C ASN A 166 -12.74 -2.23 0.86
N TYR A 167 -13.32 -2.73 -0.25
CA TYR A 167 -12.63 -3.25 -1.44
C TYR A 167 -11.69 -4.46 -1.27
N ILE A 168 -11.77 -5.21 -0.16
CA ILE A 168 -11.09 -6.52 -0.10
C ILE A 168 -11.53 -7.39 -1.29
N GLY A 169 -10.57 -8.05 -1.92
CA GLY A 169 -10.79 -8.87 -3.11
C GLY A 169 -10.97 -8.09 -4.42
N SER A 170 -11.09 -6.76 -4.39
CA SER A 170 -11.32 -5.95 -5.61
C SER A 170 -10.34 -4.79 -5.80
N GLY A 171 -9.60 -4.40 -4.76
CA GLY A 171 -8.57 -3.36 -4.83
C GLY A 171 -7.45 -3.54 -3.81
N GLY A 172 -6.25 -3.10 -4.18
CA GLY A 172 -5.08 -2.99 -3.31
C GLY A 172 -4.57 -1.55 -3.29
N ASN A 173 -4.08 -1.09 -2.13
CA ASN A 173 -3.76 0.31 -1.88
C ASN A 173 -2.45 0.39 -1.12
N TRP A 174 -1.53 1.24 -1.56
CA TRP A 174 -0.21 1.41 -0.95
C TRP A 174 0.15 2.86 -0.73
N TRP A 175 0.75 3.16 0.42
CA TRP A 175 1.26 4.49 0.71
C TRP A 175 2.57 4.81 -0.01
N SER A 176 2.76 6.08 -0.31
CA SER A 176 4.02 6.71 -0.67
C SER A 176 4.53 7.61 0.45
N SER A 177 5.83 7.87 0.51
CA SER A 177 6.46 8.79 1.45
C SER A 177 6.22 10.27 1.11
N LYS A 178 5.55 10.56 -0.01
CA LYS A 178 5.29 11.93 -0.47
C LYS A 178 4.00 12.48 0.13
N GLN A 179 4.12 13.53 0.90
CA GLN A 179 3.03 14.38 1.33
C GLN A 179 2.49 15.22 0.16
N TYR A 180 1.17 15.38 0.07
CA TYR A 180 0.53 16.35 -0.84
C TYR A 180 0.28 17.68 -0.11
N ASP A 181 -0.41 17.62 1.03
CA ASP A 181 -0.69 18.77 1.89
C ASP A 181 -0.72 18.35 3.38
N THR A 182 -1.24 19.21 4.26
CA THR A 182 -1.30 18.91 5.71
C THR A 182 -2.10 17.66 6.03
N ASP A 183 -3.15 17.38 5.24
CA ASP A 183 -4.14 16.35 5.53
C ASP A 183 -3.98 15.13 4.63
N LYS A 184 -3.30 15.28 3.48
CA LYS A 184 -3.22 14.25 2.44
C LYS A 184 -1.80 13.84 2.09
N ALA A 185 -1.68 12.58 1.69
CA ALA A 185 -0.46 11.98 1.16
C ALA A 185 -0.74 11.17 -0.11
N TRP A 186 0.30 10.95 -0.90
CA TRP A 186 0.21 10.16 -2.11
C TRP A 186 0.06 8.68 -1.83
N GLY A 187 -0.74 8.01 -2.65
CA GLY A 187 -0.91 6.58 -2.62
C GLY A 187 -1.28 6.01 -3.99
N HIS A 188 -1.06 4.71 -4.12
CA HIS A 188 -1.23 3.93 -5.34
C HIS A 188 -2.33 2.90 -5.17
N ASN A 189 -3.23 2.81 -6.14
CA ASN A 189 -4.30 1.83 -6.14
C ASN A 189 -4.24 0.94 -7.38
N LEU A 190 -4.46 -0.34 -7.19
CA LEU A 190 -4.72 -1.31 -8.25
C LEU A 190 -6.11 -1.89 -8.05
N TYR A 191 -6.85 -2.11 -9.14
CA TYR A 191 -8.17 -2.72 -9.10
C TYR A 191 -8.19 -4.06 -9.84
N GLY A 192 -9.26 -4.86 -9.67
CA GLY A 192 -9.45 -6.12 -10.39
C GLY A 192 -9.53 -5.99 -11.91
N ILE A 193 -9.43 -4.79 -12.47
CA ILE A 193 -9.38 -4.48 -13.90
C ILE A 193 -7.99 -3.93 -14.26
N SER A 194 -7.66 -3.77 -15.54
CA SER A 194 -6.35 -3.28 -16.03
C SER A 194 -6.15 -1.79 -15.78
N TYR A 195 -6.29 -1.35 -14.53
CA TYR A 195 -6.27 0.04 -14.11
C TYR A 195 -5.39 0.22 -12.90
N LEU A 196 -4.52 1.23 -13.01
CA LEU A 196 -3.77 1.78 -11.91
C LEU A 196 -4.24 3.21 -11.65
N ARG A 197 -4.18 3.65 -10.40
CA ARG A 197 -4.46 5.04 -10.02
C ARG A 197 -3.38 5.54 -9.08
N ARG A 198 -2.89 6.75 -9.35
CA ARG A 198 -2.13 7.56 -8.41
C ARG A 198 -3.02 8.69 -7.91
N PHE A 199 -3.09 8.87 -6.60
CA PHE A 199 -3.94 9.91 -6.05
C PHE A 199 -3.49 10.32 -4.65
N CYS A 200 -3.91 11.51 -4.23
CA CYS A 200 -3.73 11.96 -2.86
C CYS A 200 -4.93 11.56 -1.99
N PHE A 201 -4.66 10.90 -0.87
CA PHE A 201 -5.65 10.42 0.07
C PHE A 201 -5.44 11.07 1.42
N ASP A 202 -6.51 11.20 2.18
CA ASP A 202 -6.43 11.64 3.57
C ASP A 202 -5.54 10.68 4.37
N LYS A 203 -4.62 11.23 5.16
CA LYS A 203 -3.60 10.50 5.91
C LYS A 203 -4.19 9.52 6.93
N ASN A 204 -5.48 9.64 7.26
CA ASN A 204 -6.19 8.75 8.18
C ASN A 204 -6.69 7.45 7.55
N PHE A 205 -6.65 7.30 6.21
CA PHE A 205 -6.95 6.02 5.56
C PHE A 205 -5.94 4.95 6.02
N GLY A 206 -6.38 3.69 6.11
CA GLY A 206 -5.50 2.55 6.33
C GLY A 206 -5.13 1.87 5.01
N PHE A 207 -3.89 2.01 4.54
CA PHE A 207 -3.37 1.33 3.35
C PHE A 207 -2.22 0.36 3.67
N SER A 208 -1.93 -0.54 2.74
CA SER A 208 -0.79 -1.44 2.86
C SER A 208 0.53 -0.66 2.68
N VAL A 209 1.63 -1.27 3.11
CA VAL A 209 2.99 -0.76 2.85
C VAL A 209 3.79 -1.83 2.10
N ARG A 210 4.56 -1.37 1.11
CA ARG A 210 5.57 -2.15 0.38
C ARG A 210 6.88 -1.39 0.49
N CYS A 211 7.94 -2.06 0.96
CA CYS A 211 9.22 -1.41 1.16
C CYS A 211 10.19 -1.73 0.01
N LEU A 212 11.12 -0.83 -0.25
CA LEU A 212 12.28 -1.05 -1.12
C LEU A 212 13.53 -1.24 -0.28
N ARG A 213 14.49 -1.98 -0.82
CA ARG A 213 15.81 -2.14 -0.21
C ARG A 213 16.70 -0.95 -0.56
N ASP A 214 17.48 -0.50 0.41
CA ASP A 214 18.52 0.54 0.23
C ASP A 214 19.66 0.09 -0.71
#